data_AF-A0A7S1ZQX1-F1
#
_entry.id   AF-A0A7S1ZQX1-F1
#
_cell.length_a   1.000
_cell.length_b   1.000
_cell.length_c   1.000
_cell.angle_alpha   90.00
_cell.angle_beta   90.00
_cell.angle_gamma   90.00
#
_symmetry.space_group_name_H-M   'P 1'
#
loop_
_entity.id
_entity.type
_entity.pdbx_description
1 polymer ?
#
loop_
_entity_poly.entity_id
_entity_poly.type
_entity_poly.pdbx_seq_one_letter_code
_entity_poly.pdbx_strand_id
1 'polypeptide(L)'
;KFVQCSYAGGCFDMPCPSGLVWNQKRELCDYGDHEKTNLTEWVKHETEKPESGEDVCYECEVSSPCISKMKAELEGIEFQEYFVNCNKNKFVQCSYAGGCFDMPCPSGLVWNQKRE
;
A
#
# COMPACT_ATOMS: atom_id res chain seq x y z
N LYS A 1 19.69 4.69 5.89
CA LYS A 1 19.78 6.12 5.54
C LYS A 1 19.84 6.26 4.04
N PHE A 2 19.31 7.35 3.49
CA PHE A 2 19.27 7.63 2.05
C PHE A 2 19.40 9.14 1.82
N VAL A 3 19.69 9.54 0.59
CA VAL A 3 19.78 10.97 0.22
C VAL A 3 18.51 11.36 -0.51
N GLN A 4 17.82 12.38 -0.03
CA GLN A 4 16.69 12.99 -0.71
C GLN A 4 17.08 14.34 -1.30
N CYS A 5 16.82 14.53 -2.59
CA CYS A 5 16.99 15.81 -3.25
C CYS A 5 15.70 16.63 -3.14
N SER A 6 15.80 17.93 -2.84
CA SER A 6 14.68 18.86 -2.96
C SER A 6 14.58 19.43 -4.36
N TYR A 7 13.41 19.97 -4.72
CA TYR A 7 13.20 20.67 -5.98
C TYR A 7 14.12 21.89 -6.17
N ALA A 8 14.64 22.46 -5.07
CA ALA A 8 15.62 23.55 -5.09
C ALA A 8 17.07 23.06 -5.26
N GLY A 9 17.30 21.75 -5.45
CA GLY A 9 18.63 21.16 -5.62
C GLY A 9 19.39 20.88 -4.33
N GLY A 10 18.73 20.94 -3.16
CA GLY A 10 19.36 20.59 -1.88
C GLY A 10 19.38 19.09 -1.65
N CYS A 11 20.50 18.54 -1.17
CA CYS A 11 20.63 17.14 -0.80
C CYS A 11 20.56 16.98 0.72
N PHE A 12 19.69 16.09 1.21
CA PHE A 12 19.47 15.85 2.62
C PHE A 12 19.67 14.37 2.96
N ASP A 13 20.54 14.10 3.94
CA ASP A 13 20.71 12.76 4.51
C ASP A 13 19.53 12.41 5.42
N MET A 14 18.70 11.48 4.97
CA MET A 14 17.50 11.01 5.68
C MET A 14 17.79 9.67 6.36
N PRO A 15 17.62 9.55 7.70
CA PRO A 15 17.67 8.26 8.37
C PRO A 15 16.46 7.41 7.98
N CYS A 16 16.63 6.09 7.97
CA CYS A 16 15.49 5.18 7.92
C CYS A 16 14.91 5.03 9.33
N PRO A 17 13.61 4.70 9.47
CA PRO A 17 13.06 4.27 10.75
C PRO A 17 13.84 3.11 11.35
N SER A 18 13.81 2.98 12.67
CA SER A 18 14.57 1.97 13.42
C SER A 18 14.33 0.55 12.88
N GLY A 19 15.41 -0.15 12.53
CA GLY A 19 15.36 -1.51 12.00
C GLY A 19 15.18 -1.63 10.48
N LEU A 20 15.01 -0.51 9.76
CA LEU A 20 14.88 -0.49 8.31
C LEU A 20 16.16 0.00 7.60
N VAL A 21 16.37 -0.50 6.39
CA VAL A 21 17.53 -0.22 5.53
C VAL A 21 17.04 0.32 4.19
N TRP A 22 17.79 1.25 3.58
CA TRP A 22 17.39 1.82 2.31
C TRP A 22 17.45 0.79 1.18
N ASN A 23 16.34 0.61 0.47
CA ASN A 23 16.23 -0.21 -0.72
C ASN A 23 16.18 0.67 -1.97
N GLN A 24 17.32 0.82 -2.65
CA GLN A 24 17.45 1.68 -3.84
C GLN A 24 16.54 1.26 -4.99
N LYS A 25 16.22 -0.03 -5.13
CA LYS A 25 15.37 -0.52 -6.24
C LYS A 25 13.90 -0.12 -6.05
N ARG A 26 13.46 -0.03 -4.80
CA ARG A 26 12.08 0.29 -4.40
C ARG A 26 11.92 1.75 -3.97
N GLU A 27 13.04 2.47 -3.83
CA GLU A 27 13.12 3.86 -3.36
C GLU A 27 12.41 4.08 -2.01
N LEU A 28 12.55 3.11 -1.10
CA LEU A 28 11.96 3.13 0.24
C LEU A 28 12.86 2.43 1.27
N CYS A 29 12.65 2.72 2.55
CA CYS A 29 13.29 1.97 3.64
C CYS A 29 12.53 0.66 3.89
N ASP A 30 13.25 -0.45 3.82
CA ASP A 30 12.73 -1.81 3.83
C ASP A 30 13.41 -2.66 4.92
N TYR A 31 12.83 -3.80 5.27
CA TYR A 31 13.48 -4.74 6.18
C TYR A 31 14.72 -5.30 5.50
N GLY A 32 15.88 -5.00 6.08
CA GLY A 32 17.19 -5.29 5.49
C GLY A 32 17.57 -6.75 5.61
N ASP A 33 16.95 -7.61 4.80
CA ASP A 33 17.40 -8.99 4.62
C ASP A 33 17.03 -9.49 3.22
N HIS A 34 17.95 -9.32 2.27
CA HIS A 34 17.99 -10.11 1.06
C HIS A 34 19.20 -11.04 1.14
N GLU A 35 19.33 -11.82 2.23
CA GLU A 35 20.06 -13.06 2.13
C GLU A 35 19.38 -13.94 1.09
N LYS A 36 20.20 -14.39 0.13
CA LYS A 36 19.81 -15.18 -1.02
C LYS A 36 19.39 -16.58 -0.56
N THR A 37 18.22 -16.73 0.04
CA THR A 37 17.60 -18.05 0.15
C THR A 37 16.73 -18.25 -1.07
N ASN A 38 17.00 -19.33 -1.81
CA ASN A 38 16.25 -19.77 -2.98
C ASN A 38 14.72 -19.76 -2.73
N LEU A 39 14.05 -18.63 -2.98
CA LEU A 39 12.61 -18.57 -3.11
C LEU A 39 12.23 -18.92 -4.56
N THR A 40 12.62 -20.13 -4.97
CA THR A 40 11.81 -20.90 -5.92
C THR A 40 10.66 -21.54 -5.15
N GLU A 41 9.81 -20.69 -4.59
CA GLU A 41 8.40 -20.97 -4.35
C GLU A 41 7.76 -19.62 -4.06
N TRP A 42 7.63 -18.85 -5.15
CA TRP A 42 6.46 -18.02 -5.29
C TRP A 42 5.31 -19.02 -5.21
N VAL A 43 4.71 -19.17 -4.04
CA VAL A 43 3.29 -19.50 -4.02
C VAL A 43 2.69 -18.31 -4.75
N LYS A 44 2.54 -18.48 -6.07
CA LYS A 44 1.49 -17.81 -6.80
C LYS A 44 0.27 -18.18 -5.99
N HIS A 45 -0.20 -17.28 -5.13
CA HIS A 45 -1.63 -17.15 -5.03
C HIS A 45 -2.03 -16.79 -6.44
N GLU A 46 -2.36 -17.83 -7.21
CA GLU A 46 -3.20 -17.68 -8.37
C GLU A 46 -4.33 -16.81 -7.89
N THR A 47 -4.48 -15.68 -8.56
CA THR A 47 -5.62 -14.80 -8.44
C THR A 47 -6.83 -15.62 -8.89
N GLU A 48 -7.29 -16.50 -8.02
CA GLU A 48 -8.66 -16.96 -8.04
C GLU A 48 -9.46 -15.70 -7.82
N LYS A 49 -9.97 -15.19 -8.94
CA LYS A 49 -11.05 -14.21 -9.01
C LYS A 49 -12.01 -14.54 -7.87
N PRO A 50 -12.16 -13.69 -6.83
CA PRO A 50 -13.07 -14.00 -5.74
C PRO A 50 -14.46 -14.16 -6.36
N GLU A 51 -14.96 -15.38 -6.22
CA GLU A 51 -16.30 -15.75 -6.63
C GLU A 51 -17.28 -14.83 -5.89
N SER A 52 -18.22 -14.30 -6.64
CA SER A 52 -19.23 -13.35 -6.21
C SER A 52 -19.86 -13.73 -4.86
N GLY A 53 -19.55 -13.00 -3.79
CA GLY A 53 -20.37 -13.00 -2.58
C GLY A 53 -19.68 -12.91 -1.22
N GLU A 54 -18.35 -12.96 -1.14
CA GLU A 54 -17.65 -12.87 0.15
C GLU A 54 -17.24 -11.43 0.47
N ASP A 55 -17.37 -11.04 1.74
CA ASP A 55 -17.12 -9.68 2.28
C ASP A 55 -15.62 -9.33 2.14
N VAL A 56 -15.22 -8.88 0.94
CA VAL A 56 -13.81 -8.53 0.64
C VAL A 56 -13.41 -7.31 1.47
N CYS A 57 -12.35 -7.44 2.27
CA CYS A 57 -11.80 -6.37 3.10
C CYS A 57 -10.27 -6.28 2.97
N TYR A 58 -9.72 -5.12 3.32
CA TYR A 58 -8.29 -4.84 3.16
C TYR A 58 -7.63 -4.32 4.44
N GLU A 59 -6.34 -4.60 4.59
CA GLU A 59 -5.47 -4.03 5.62
C GLU A 59 -4.15 -3.61 4.98
N CYS A 60 -3.65 -2.41 5.28
CA CYS A 60 -2.49 -1.88 4.55
C CYS A 60 -1.21 -2.73 4.67
N GLU A 61 -1.03 -3.42 5.78
CA GLU A 61 0.16 -4.26 6.04
C GLU A 61 0.07 -5.65 5.39
N VAL A 62 -1.14 -6.12 5.08
CA VAL A 62 -1.39 -7.50 4.65
C VAL A 62 -1.89 -7.56 3.20
N SER A 63 -2.80 -6.66 2.84
CA SER A 63 -3.57 -6.69 1.61
C SER A 63 -3.91 -5.28 1.12
N SER A 64 -2.92 -4.40 0.99
CA SER A 64 -3.14 -3.04 0.47
C SER A 64 -3.84 -3.06 -0.91
N PRO A 65 -5.02 -2.42 -1.06
CA PRO A 65 -5.72 -2.32 -2.34
C PRO A 65 -5.20 -1.16 -3.20
N CYS A 66 -4.30 -0.33 -2.67
CA CYS A 66 -3.90 0.92 -3.29
C CYS A 66 -3.03 0.72 -4.53
N ILE A 67 -3.44 1.37 -5.61
CA ILE A 67 -2.72 1.50 -6.86
C ILE A 67 -2.38 2.98 -7.07
N SER A 68 -1.22 3.31 -7.62
CA SER A 68 -0.94 4.71 -7.97
C SER A 68 -1.84 5.14 -9.13
N LYS A 69 -2.23 6.41 -9.15
CA LYS A 69 -3.10 6.94 -10.22
C LYS A 69 -2.50 6.73 -11.61
N MET A 70 -1.18 6.91 -11.74
CA MET A 70 -0.46 6.66 -12.98
C MET A 70 -0.59 5.19 -13.43
N LYS A 71 -0.46 4.23 -12.51
CA LYS A 71 -0.60 2.80 -12.83
C LYS A 71 -2.05 2.46 -13.18
N ALA A 72 -3.02 3.05 -12.47
CA ALA A 72 -4.44 2.89 -12.79
C ALA A 72 -4.76 3.38 -14.21
N GLU A 73 -4.27 4.58 -14.59
CA GLU A 73 -4.43 5.14 -15.94
C GLU A 73 -3.76 4.27 -17.02
N LEU A 74 -2.54 3.78 -16.77
CA LEU A 74 -1.84 2.87 -17.69
C LEU A 74 -2.57 1.55 -17.90
N GLU A 75 -3.24 1.04 -16.86
CA GLU A 75 -3.98 -0.22 -16.88
C GLU A 75 -5.46 -0.03 -17.27
N GLY A 76 -5.91 1.20 -17.51
CA GLY A 76 -7.30 1.52 -17.81
C GLY A 76 -8.27 1.21 -16.65
N ILE A 77 -7.75 1.20 -15.42
CA ILE A 77 -8.50 0.96 -14.19
C ILE A 77 -8.93 2.31 -13.60
N GLU A 78 -10.18 2.40 -13.15
CA GLU A 78 -10.65 3.58 -12.43
C GLU A 78 -9.91 3.71 -11.09
N PHE A 79 -9.36 4.90 -10.83
CA PHE A 79 -8.66 5.15 -9.58
C PHE A 79 -9.67 5.28 -8.43
N GLN A 80 -9.65 4.32 -7.52
CA GLN A 80 -10.49 4.30 -6.32
C GLN A 80 -9.67 4.75 -5.10
N GLU A 81 -10.16 5.78 -4.41
CA GLU A 81 -9.46 6.39 -3.27
C GLU A 81 -9.77 5.70 -1.94
N TYR A 82 -10.94 5.06 -1.82
CA TYR A 82 -11.43 4.53 -0.55
C TYR A 82 -11.90 3.08 -0.68
N PHE A 83 -11.45 2.24 0.25
CA PHE A 83 -11.80 0.83 0.32
C PHE A 83 -12.22 0.42 1.73
N VAL A 84 -12.97 -0.68 1.82
CA VAL A 84 -13.38 -1.28 3.09
C VAL A 84 -12.18 -1.89 3.82
N ASN A 85 -12.07 -1.59 5.11
CA ASN A 85 -11.08 -2.18 5.99
C ASN A 85 -11.68 -3.40 6.72
N CYS A 86 -10.87 -4.41 7.04
CA CYS A 86 -11.33 -5.57 7.80
C CYS A 86 -11.80 -5.20 9.22
N ASN A 87 -11.32 -4.08 9.75
CA ASN A 87 -11.90 -3.42 10.90
C ASN A 87 -13.01 -2.44 10.48
N LYS A 88 -14.25 -2.75 10.87
CA LYS A 88 -15.45 -1.97 10.53
C LYS A 88 -15.44 -0.52 11.03
N ASN A 89 -14.61 -0.20 12.02
CA ASN A 89 -14.43 1.15 12.56
C ASN A 89 -13.32 1.92 11.85
N LYS A 90 -12.78 1.36 10.76
CA LYS A 90 -11.78 1.97 9.91
C LYS A 90 -12.19 1.84 8.44
N PHE A 91 -11.47 2.57 7.59
CA PHE A 91 -11.47 2.41 6.15
C PHE A 91 -10.06 2.59 5.62
N VAL A 92 -9.79 2.07 4.44
CA VAL A 92 -8.52 2.29 3.75
C VAL A 92 -8.63 3.52 2.88
N GLN A 93 -7.69 4.45 3.03
CA GLN A 93 -7.51 5.59 2.13
C GLN A 93 -6.23 5.41 1.31
N CYS A 94 -6.36 5.52 -0.01
CA CYS A 94 -5.26 5.46 -0.96
C CYS A 94 -4.83 6.85 -1.41
N SER A 95 -3.52 7.10 -1.45
CA SER A 95 -2.99 8.32 -2.06
C SER A 95 -2.79 8.17 -3.56
N TYR A 96 -2.69 9.29 -4.29
CA TYR A 96 -2.39 9.27 -5.73
C TYR A 96 -1.06 8.57 -6.08
N ALA A 97 -0.12 8.51 -5.13
CA ALA A 97 1.14 7.79 -5.29
C ALA A 97 1.06 6.28 -4.99
N GLY A 98 -0.11 5.78 -4.55
CA GLY A 98 -0.32 4.38 -4.17
C GLY A 98 -0.02 4.07 -2.70
N GLY A 99 0.13 5.09 -1.84
CA GLY A 99 0.27 4.88 -0.40
C GLY A 99 -1.05 4.46 0.24
N CYS A 100 -0.99 3.54 1.21
CA CYS A 100 -2.14 2.99 1.92
C CYS A 100 -2.19 3.48 3.36
N PHE A 101 -3.36 3.94 3.82
CA PHE A 101 -3.57 4.43 5.18
C PHE A 101 -4.83 3.84 5.80
N ASP A 102 -4.68 3.24 6.98
CA ASP A 102 -5.78 2.82 7.84
C ASP A 102 -6.38 4.03 8.57
N MET A 103 -7.53 4.50 8.09
CA MET A 103 -8.18 5.70 8.62
C MET A 103 -9.32 5.31 9.58
N PRO A 104 -9.36 5.84 10.81
CA PRO A 104 -10.47 5.58 11.72
C PRO A 104 -11.74 6.31 11.25
N CYS A 105 -12.88 5.64 11.39
CA CYS A 105 -14.19 6.29 11.27
C CYS A 105 -14.41 7.24 12.46
N PRO A 106 -15.24 8.29 12.30
CA PRO A 106 -15.71 9.08 13.42
C PRO A 106 -16.39 8.21 14.50
N SER A 107 -16.38 8.68 15.74
CA SER A 107 -16.86 7.89 16.89
C SER A 107 -18.31 7.42 16.69
N GLY A 108 -18.53 6.11 16.87
CA GLY A 108 -19.84 5.47 16.73
C GLY A 108 -20.27 5.20 15.28
N LEU A 109 -19.43 5.51 14.29
CA LEU A 109 -19.68 5.20 12.89
C LEU A 109 -18.90 3.97 12.44
N VAL A 110 -19.44 3.29 11.45
CA VAL A 110 -18.80 2.19 10.73
C VAL A 110 -18.70 2.55 9.26
N TRP A 111 -17.67 2.04 8.59
CA TRP A 111 -17.50 2.26 7.16
C TRP A 111 -18.61 1.58 6.36
N ASN A 112 -19.10 2.25 5.31
CA ASN A 112 -20.06 1.68 4.37
C ASN A 112 -19.54 1.92 2.95
N GLN A 113 -19.13 0.84 2.28
CA GLN A 113 -18.67 0.89 0.91
C GLN A 113 -19.86 0.99 -0.05
N LYS A 114 -20.41 2.20 -0.20
CA LYS A 114 -21.28 2.55 -1.32
C LYS A 114 -20.51 3.51 -2.20
N ARG A 115 -20.29 3.09 -3.46
CA ARG A 115 -19.78 3.99 -4.51
C ARG A 115 -20.85 5.09 -4.69
N GLU A 116 -20.51 6.32 -4.35
CA GLU A 116 -21.25 7.51 -4.80
C GLU A 116 -20.93 7.80 -6.27
#